data_AF-A0A8T3V529-F1
#
_entry.id   AF-A0A8T3V529-F1
#
_cell.length_a   1.000
_cell.length_b   1.000
_cell.length_c   1.000
_cell.angle_alpha   90.00
_cell.angle_beta   90.00
_cell.angle_gamma   90.00
#
_symmetry.space_group_name_H-M   'P 1'
#
loop_
_entity.id
_entity.type
_entity.pdbx_description
1 polymer ?
#
loop_
_entity_poly.entity_id
_entity_poly.type
_entity_poly.pdbx_seq_one_letter_code
_entity_poly.pdbx_strand_id
1 'polypeptide(L)'
;MADEEMINLDDINYAVYKIGEWKNHYEINQIGLSREIPVTKNTIDHIKFSMEEIRNTKFSISDKTVNGFVAIAMQLNPKVQDMELDDTIALEETEYQNILSELEGLEVLGDDETIPLQSDEYLIYKLEKDCHVTTSIPANEFTQKFYESELKRIEDALD
;
A
#
# COMPACT_ATOMS: atom_id res chain seq x y z
N MET A 1 -6.88 4.56 35.70
CA MET A 1 -6.01 4.49 34.52
C MET A 1 -6.79 3.63 33.55
N ALA A 2 -7.16 4.15 32.38
CA ALA A 2 -7.79 3.30 31.37
C ALA A 2 -6.75 2.26 30.96
N ASP A 3 -7.15 0.99 30.90
CA ASP A 3 -6.27 -0.06 30.41
C ASP A 3 -5.84 0.31 28.99
N GLU A 4 -4.54 0.22 28.72
CA GLU A 4 -3.98 0.49 27.40
C GLU A 4 -4.53 -0.54 26.42
N GLU A 5 -5.23 -0.06 25.38
CA GLU A 5 -5.81 -0.93 24.37
C GLU A 5 -4.67 -1.55 23.54
N MET A 6 -4.66 -2.88 23.46
CA MET A 6 -3.64 -3.67 22.77
C MET A 6 -4.24 -4.30 21.52
N ILE A 7 -3.44 -4.40 20.46
CA ILE A 7 -3.79 -5.06 19.22
C ILE A 7 -2.95 -6.32 19.08
N ASN A 8 -3.59 -7.44 18.72
CA ASN A 8 -2.88 -8.65 18.34
C ASN A 8 -2.44 -8.56 16.87
N LEU A 9 -1.18 -8.88 16.59
CA LEU A 9 -0.63 -8.75 15.24
C LEU A 9 -1.19 -9.78 14.24
N ASP A 10 -1.84 -10.83 14.74
CA ASP A 10 -2.61 -11.81 13.96
C ASP A 10 -4.03 -11.37 13.61
N ASP A 11 -4.50 -10.20 14.11
CA ASP A 11 -5.83 -9.70 13.78
C ASP A 11 -5.87 -9.16 12.34
N ILE A 12 -6.60 -9.89 11.49
CA ILE A 12 -6.76 -9.58 10.06
C ILE A 12 -7.49 -8.25 9.81
N ASN A 13 -8.15 -7.68 10.82
CA ASN A 13 -8.84 -6.39 10.71
C ASN A 13 -7.90 -5.21 10.96
N TYR A 14 -6.61 -5.44 11.17
CA TYR A 14 -5.63 -4.38 11.27
C TYR A 14 -4.52 -4.54 10.22
N ALA A 15 -4.09 -3.40 9.69
CA ALA A 15 -2.88 -3.26 8.90
C ALA A 15 -1.88 -2.42 9.68
N VAL A 16 -0.65 -2.93 9.81
CA VAL A 16 0.39 -2.33 10.65
C VAL A 16 1.63 -2.10 9.80
N TYR A 17 2.08 -0.84 9.81
CA TYR A 17 3.24 -0.38 9.07
C TYR A 17 4.21 0.35 10.00
N LYS A 18 5.45 0.48 9.55
CA LYS A 18 6.41 1.46 10.07
C LYS A 18 6.72 2.48 8.98
N ILE A 19 7.13 3.67 9.40
CA ILE A 19 7.68 4.66 8.47
C ILE A 19 9.06 4.19 8.03
N GLY A 20 9.26 4.07 6.72
CA GLY A 20 10.51 3.64 6.14
C GLY A 20 10.62 4.00 4.66
N GLU A 21 11.60 3.42 3.99
CA GLU A 21 11.84 3.60 2.56
C GLU A 21 11.90 2.23 1.90
N TRP A 22 11.24 2.12 0.75
CA TRP A 22 11.40 0.98 -0.16
C TRP A 22 12.82 1.03 -0.77
N LYS A 23 13.38 -0.14 -1.06
CA LYS A 23 14.72 -0.23 -1.64
C LYS A 23 14.74 0.31 -3.07
N ASN A 24 13.65 0.12 -3.82
CA ASN A 24 13.47 0.71 -5.13
C ASN A 24 12.51 1.91 -5.08
N HIS A 25 12.68 2.81 -6.05
CA HIS A 25 11.68 3.83 -6.36
C HIS A 25 10.80 3.31 -7.48
N TYR A 26 9.48 3.44 -7.31
CA TYR A 26 8.50 2.87 -8.23
C TYR A 26 7.63 3.97 -8.83
N GLU A 27 7.42 3.90 -10.13
CA GLU A 27 6.62 4.87 -10.89
C GLU A 27 5.18 4.37 -11.13
N ILE A 28 4.96 3.05 -11.15
CA ILE A 28 3.66 2.40 -11.39
C ILE A 28 3.04 1.89 -10.09
N ASN A 29 3.77 1.91 -8.98
CA ASN A 29 3.30 1.42 -7.69
C ASN A 29 1.94 2.02 -7.27
N GLN A 30 0.95 1.14 -7.06
CA GLN A 30 -0.38 1.46 -6.55
C GLN A 30 -0.61 0.94 -5.11
N ILE A 31 0.43 0.49 -4.41
CA ILE A 31 0.35 0.02 -3.02
C ILE A 31 0.73 1.14 -2.03
N GLY A 32 -0.26 1.57 -1.25
CA GLY A 32 -0.08 2.40 -0.05
C GLY A 32 0.59 3.77 -0.28
N LEU A 33 0.91 4.44 0.84
CA LEU A 33 1.73 5.64 0.81
C LEU A 33 3.20 5.24 0.68
N SER A 34 4.00 6.03 -0.06
CA SER A 34 5.36 5.67 -0.50
C SER A 34 6.37 5.38 0.63
N ARG A 35 5.98 5.58 1.89
CA ARG A 35 6.84 5.46 3.08
C ARG A 35 6.30 4.47 4.12
N GLU A 36 5.25 3.74 3.79
CA GLU A 36 4.65 2.74 4.67
C GLU A 36 5.24 1.36 4.35
N ILE A 37 6.00 0.80 5.30
CA ILE A 37 6.60 -0.53 5.17
C ILE A 37 5.83 -1.49 6.07
N PRO A 38 5.22 -2.55 5.54
CA PRO A 38 4.43 -3.47 6.35
C PRO A 38 5.33 -4.23 7.33
N VAL A 39 4.83 -4.44 8.55
CA VAL A 39 5.60 -5.11 9.62
C VAL A 39 4.92 -6.36 10.14
N THR A 40 3.72 -6.71 9.65
CA THR A 40 3.05 -7.97 9.97
C THR A 40 2.75 -8.77 8.72
N LYS A 41 2.69 -10.09 8.89
CA LYS A 41 2.34 -11.01 7.80
C LYS A 41 0.96 -10.73 7.22
N ASN A 42 -0.04 -10.47 8.06
CA ASN A 42 -1.38 -10.08 7.61
C ASN A 42 -1.36 -8.84 6.72
N THR A 43 -0.57 -7.82 7.08
CA THR A 43 -0.45 -6.61 6.27
C THR A 43 0.17 -6.91 4.91
N ILE A 44 1.22 -7.75 4.87
CA ILE A 44 1.84 -8.20 3.62
C ILE A 44 0.83 -8.97 2.75
N ASP A 45 0.07 -9.89 3.36
CA ASP A 45 -0.91 -10.71 2.64
C ASP A 45 -2.04 -9.85 2.06
N HIS A 46 -2.52 -8.85 2.81
CA HIS A 46 -3.49 -7.87 2.31
C HIS A 46 -2.97 -7.04 1.14
N ILE A 47 -1.71 -6.60 1.20
CA ILE A 47 -1.06 -5.88 0.10
C ILE A 47 -0.98 -6.77 -1.14
N LYS A 48 -0.47 -8.00 -1.00
CA LYS A 48 -0.35 -8.95 -2.11
C LYS A 48 -1.71 -9.25 -2.74
N PHE A 49 -2.73 -9.46 -1.92
CA PHE A 49 -4.10 -9.66 -2.39
C PHE A 49 -4.61 -8.46 -3.20
N SER A 50 -4.43 -7.24 -2.67
CA SER A 50 -4.84 -6.01 -3.36
C SER A 50 -4.10 -5.83 -4.69
N MET A 51 -2.79 -6.10 -4.72
CA MET A 51 -2.00 -6.08 -5.96
C MET A 51 -2.55 -7.08 -6.98
N GLU A 52 -2.81 -8.32 -6.58
CA GLU A 52 -3.36 -9.33 -7.49
C GLU A 52 -4.74 -8.93 -8.02
N GLU A 53 -5.61 -8.37 -7.19
CA GLU A 53 -6.93 -7.89 -7.63
C GLU A 53 -6.81 -6.80 -8.69
N ILE A 54 -5.99 -5.77 -8.44
CA ILE A 54 -5.74 -4.68 -9.40
C ILE A 54 -5.16 -5.26 -10.70
N ARG A 55 -4.16 -6.13 -10.60
CA ARG A 55 -3.48 -6.70 -11.77
C ARG A 55 -4.37 -7.62 -12.59
N ASN A 56 -5.33 -8.29 -11.98
CA ASN A 56 -6.26 -9.17 -12.68
C ASN A 56 -7.37 -8.41 -13.42
N THR A 57 -7.59 -7.13 -13.11
CA THR A 57 -8.49 -6.28 -13.90
C THR A 57 -7.91 -6.04 -15.30
N LYS A 58 -8.80 -5.88 -16.29
CA LYS A 58 -8.43 -5.74 -17.70
C LYS A 58 -9.08 -4.52 -18.32
N PHE A 59 -8.28 -3.72 -19.01
CA PHE A 59 -8.72 -2.52 -19.70
C PHE A 59 -8.26 -2.54 -21.16
N SER A 60 -9.07 -1.98 -22.06
CA SER A 60 -8.71 -1.80 -23.46
C SER A 60 -8.14 -0.40 -23.65
N ILE A 61 -6.85 -0.32 -23.98
CA ILE A 61 -6.15 0.94 -24.28
C ILE A 61 -5.51 0.79 -25.66
N SER A 62 -5.88 1.70 -26.57
CA SER A 62 -5.53 1.61 -28.00
C SER A 62 -5.97 0.26 -28.61
N ASP A 63 -5.04 -0.54 -29.12
CA ASP A 63 -5.25 -1.85 -29.70
C ASP A 63 -4.89 -3.01 -28.76
N LYS A 64 -4.56 -2.72 -27.49
CA LYS A 64 -4.10 -3.70 -26.50
C LYS A 64 -5.02 -3.83 -25.30
N THR A 65 -4.96 -5.00 -24.67
CA THR A 65 -5.55 -5.23 -23.34
C THR A 65 -4.43 -5.16 -22.31
N VAL A 66 -4.58 -4.27 -21.33
CA VAL A 66 -3.61 -4.07 -20.25
C VAL A 66 -4.24 -4.34 -18.88
N ASN A 67 -3.39 -4.57 -17.88
CA ASN A 67 -3.82 -4.77 -16.50
C ASN A 67 -4.18 -3.44 -15.80
N GLY A 68 -4.75 -3.53 -14.60
CA GLY A 68 -5.14 -2.36 -13.82
C GLY A 68 -3.98 -1.45 -13.42
N PHE A 69 -2.80 -1.99 -13.12
CA PHE A 69 -1.62 -1.18 -12.77
C PHE A 69 -1.23 -0.26 -13.91
N VAL A 70 -1.09 -0.81 -15.13
CA VAL A 70 -0.77 -0.04 -16.33
C VAL A 70 -1.86 1.01 -16.58
N ALA A 71 -3.13 0.62 -16.54
CA ALA A 71 -4.24 1.53 -16.82
C ALA A 71 -4.30 2.71 -15.83
N ILE A 72 -4.13 2.45 -14.54
CA ILE A 72 -4.15 3.47 -13.49
C ILE A 72 -2.92 4.37 -13.59
N ALA A 73 -1.73 3.82 -13.79
CA ALA A 73 -0.51 4.61 -13.90
C ALA A 73 -0.54 5.54 -15.12
N MET A 74 -1.02 5.07 -16.27
CA MET A 74 -1.25 5.93 -17.43
C MET A 74 -2.29 7.03 -17.17
N GLN A 75 -3.24 6.83 -16.26
CA GLN A 75 -4.25 7.85 -15.94
C GLN A 75 -3.71 8.88 -14.93
N LEU A 76 -2.88 8.46 -13.98
CA LEU A 76 -2.55 9.26 -12.79
C LEU A 76 -1.10 9.75 -12.72
N ASN A 77 -0.13 9.06 -13.34
CA ASN A 77 1.28 9.45 -13.28
C ASN A 77 1.68 10.19 -14.57
N PRO A 78 1.98 11.51 -14.51
CA PRO A 78 2.39 12.29 -15.69
C PRO A 78 3.63 11.72 -16.39
N LYS A 79 4.57 11.12 -15.66
CA LYS A 79 5.76 10.51 -16.27
C LYS A 79 5.39 9.30 -17.14
N VAL A 80 4.35 8.56 -16.76
CA VAL A 80 3.87 7.36 -17.46
C VAL A 80 2.92 7.73 -18.60
N GLN A 81 2.19 8.84 -18.48
CA GLN A 81 1.30 9.34 -19.55
C GLN A 81 2.03 9.56 -20.88
N ASP A 82 3.28 10.02 -20.83
CA ASP A 82 4.11 10.28 -22.01
C ASP A 82 4.92 9.06 -22.47
N MET A 83 4.83 7.92 -21.78
CA MET A 83 5.55 6.69 -22.15
C MET A 83 4.82 5.90 -23.23
N GLU A 84 5.58 5.21 -24.08
CA GLU A 84 5.03 4.22 -24.99
C GLU A 84 4.36 3.07 -24.21
N LEU A 85 3.26 2.55 -24.74
CA LEU A 85 2.44 1.55 -24.05
C LEU A 85 3.22 0.26 -23.73
N ASP A 86 4.08 -0.18 -24.66
CA ASP A 86 4.91 -1.38 -24.46
C ASP A 86 5.95 -1.17 -23.35
N ASP A 87 6.55 0.01 -23.29
CA ASP A 87 7.53 0.34 -22.25
C ASP A 87 6.85 0.41 -20.87
N THR A 88 5.62 0.92 -20.82
CA THR A 88 4.82 0.96 -19.59
C THR A 88 4.48 -0.45 -19.10
N ILE A 89 4.09 -1.35 -20.00
CA ILE A 89 3.81 -2.76 -19.66
C ILE A 89 5.07 -3.46 -19.15
N ALA A 90 6.22 -3.23 -19.78
CA ALA A 90 7.49 -3.82 -19.33
C ALA A 90 7.95 -3.26 -17.98
N LEU A 91 7.74 -1.96 -17.74
CA LEU A 91 8.02 -1.32 -16.47
C LEU A 91 7.13 -1.89 -15.36
N GLU A 92 5.83 -2.06 -15.61
CA GLU A 92 4.90 -2.63 -14.62
C GLU A 92 5.33 -4.03 -14.17
N GLU A 93 5.65 -4.94 -15.10
CA GLU A 93 6.12 -6.28 -14.74
C GLU A 93 7.38 -6.21 -13.88
N THR A 94 8.33 -5.35 -14.24
CA THR A 94 9.59 -5.20 -13.51
C THR A 94 9.35 -4.70 -12.08
N GLU A 95 8.54 -3.65 -11.93
CA GLU A 95 8.22 -3.08 -10.62
C GLU A 95 7.40 -4.06 -9.77
N TYR A 96 6.42 -4.76 -10.36
CA TYR A 96 5.61 -5.76 -9.68
C TYR A 96 6.48 -6.85 -9.05
N GLN A 97 7.42 -7.42 -9.81
CA GLN A 97 8.33 -8.45 -9.30
C GLN A 97 9.27 -7.91 -8.22
N ASN A 98 9.76 -6.67 -8.38
CA ASN A 98 10.60 -6.03 -7.38
C ASN A 98 9.83 -5.81 -6.07
N ILE A 99 8.57 -5.35 -6.13
CA ILE A 99 7.72 -5.17 -4.94
C ILE A 99 7.51 -6.52 -4.24
N LEU A 100 7.17 -7.58 -4.99
CA LEU A 100 7.01 -8.92 -4.40
C LEU A 100 8.30 -9.40 -3.72
N SER A 101 9.45 -9.24 -4.38
CA SER A 101 10.73 -9.63 -3.81
C SER A 101 11.09 -8.82 -2.57
N GLU A 102 10.76 -7.52 -2.52
CA GLU A 102 10.98 -6.70 -1.34
C GLU A 102 10.09 -7.15 -0.20
N LEU A 103 8.78 -7.34 -0.45
CA LEU A 103 7.81 -7.83 0.54
C LEU A 103 8.24 -9.17 1.15
N GLU A 104 8.75 -10.10 0.34
CA GLU A 104 9.26 -11.39 0.82
C GLU A 104 10.54 -11.28 1.65
N GLY A 105 11.30 -10.19 1.47
CA GLY A 105 12.54 -9.92 2.21
C GLY A 105 12.34 -9.08 3.47
N LEU A 106 11.12 -8.62 3.77
CA LEU A 106 10.86 -7.81 4.96
C LEU A 106 10.93 -8.64 6.23
N GLU A 107 11.59 -8.08 7.24
CA GLU A 107 11.52 -8.58 8.61
C GLU A 107 10.18 -8.18 9.22
N VAL A 108 9.37 -9.18 9.57
CA VAL A 108 8.06 -9.02 10.19
C VAL A 108 8.11 -9.38 11.67
N LEU A 109 7.25 -8.73 12.45
CA LEU A 109 6.97 -9.07 13.83
C LEU A 109 6.28 -10.43 13.93
N GLY A 110 6.40 -11.11 15.07
CA GLY A 110 5.77 -12.39 15.30
C GLY A 110 4.24 -12.30 15.38
N ASP A 111 3.55 -13.30 14.86
CA ASP A 111 2.08 -13.34 14.83
C ASP A 111 1.45 -13.36 16.25
N ASP A 112 2.15 -13.94 17.24
CA ASP A 112 1.70 -14.01 18.64
C ASP A 112 1.99 -12.72 19.45
N GLU A 113 2.58 -11.70 18.83
CA GLU A 113 2.91 -10.45 19.49
C GLU A 113 1.71 -9.50 19.60
N THR A 114 1.80 -8.56 20.54
CA THR A 114 0.80 -7.50 20.72
C THR A 114 1.49 -6.16 20.78
N ILE A 115 0.86 -5.13 20.21
CA ILE A 115 1.35 -3.75 20.27
C ILE A 115 0.29 -2.84 20.88
N PRO A 116 0.70 -1.76 21.57
CA PRO A 116 -0.23 -0.72 22.02
C PRO A 116 -0.90 -0.03 20.83
N LEU A 117 -2.22 0.11 20.88
CA LEU A 117 -2.97 0.87 19.87
C LEU A 117 -2.53 2.33 19.83
N GLN A 118 -2.21 2.92 20.98
CA GLN A 118 -1.73 4.30 21.09
C GLN A 118 -0.20 4.37 21.01
N SER A 119 0.38 3.75 19.99
CA SER A 119 1.81 3.79 19.69
C SER A 119 2.14 4.84 18.60
N ASP A 120 3.29 5.49 18.73
CA ASP A 120 3.91 6.33 17.70
C ASP A 120 5.04 5.62 16.94
N GLU A 121 5.34 4.37 17.29
CA GLU A 121 6.33 3.52 16.59
C GLU A 121 5.76 2.95 15.28
N TYR A 122 4.43 2.74 15.26
CA TYR A 122 3.72 2.10 14.15
C TYR A 122 2.60 2.99 13.62
N LEU A 123 2.36 2.86 12.32
CA LEU A 123 1.15 3.32 11.66
C LEU A 123 0.15 2.17 11.66
N ILE A 124 -0.98 2.37 12.33
CA ILE A 124 -1.98 1.34 12.57
C ILE A 124 -3.27 1.78 11.90
N TYR A 125 -3.73 0.96 10.97
CA TYR A 125 -5.01 1.14 10.30
C TYR A 125 -5.96 0.01 10.66
N LYS A 126 -7.21 0.37 10.93
CA LYS A 126 -8.31 -0.58 11.04
C LYS A 126 -8.93 -0.77 9.66
N LEU A 127 -9.04 -2.02 9.25
CA LEU A 127 -9.62 -2.44 7.99
C LEU A 127 -11.09 -2.76 8.20
N GLU A 128 -11.97 -1.98 7.58
CA GLU A 128 -13.42 -2.18 7.64
C GLU A 128 -13.95 -2.54 6.26
N LYS A 129 -14.64 -3.68 6.14
CA LYS A 129 -15.35 -4.05 4.92
C LYS A 129 -16.67 -3.30 4.82
N ASP A 130 -16.80 -2.46 3.81
CA ASP A 130 -18.07 -1.87 3.41
C ASP A 130 -18.52 -2.46 2.06
N CYS A 131 -19.53 -3.33 2.11
CA CYS A 131 -20.09 -4.12 1.01
C CYS A 131 -19.06 -4.83 0.12
N HIS A 132 -18.43 -4.10 -0.81
CA HIS A 132 -17.52 -4.59 -1.84
C HIS A 132 -16.09 -4.00 -1.73
N VAL A 133 -15.83 -3.11 -0.76
CA VAL A 133 -14.56 -2.40 -0.62
C VAL A 133 -14.05 -2.53 0.80
N THR A 134 -12.76 -2.81 0.95
CA THR A 134 -12.07 -2.69 2.25
C THR A 134 -11.59 -1.26 2.40
N THR A 135 -12.06 -0.56 3.43
CA THR A 135 -11.61 0.79 3.77
C THR A 135 -10.56 0.70 4.86
N SER A 136 -9.47 1.45 4.69
CA SER A 136 -8.41 1.60 5.69
C SER A 136 -8.63 2.89 6.47
N ILE A 137 -8.85 2.78 7.78
CA ILE A 137 -9.15 3.92 8.66
C ILE A 137 -8.03 4.05 9.71
N PRO A 138 -7.40 5.22 9.89
CA PRO A 138 -6.41 5.41 10.95
C PRO A 138 -6.96 5.01 12.33
N ALA A 139 -6.27 4.11 13.02
CA ALA A 139 -6.74 3.57 14.30
C ALA A 139 -6.32 4.44 15.51
N ASN A 140 -5.35 5.33 15.33
CA ASN A 140 -4.87 6.24 16.36
C ASN A 140 -4.53 7.64 15.81
N GLU A 141 -4.33 8.62 16.71
CA GLU A 141 -4.03 10.01 16.31
C GLU A 141 -2.71 10.16 15.54
N PHE A 142 -1.72 9.33 15.86
CA PHE A 142 -0.41 9.38 15.20
C PHE A 142 -0.55 9.02 13.71
N THR A 143 -1.21 7.90 13.43
CA THR A 143 -1.50 7.42 12.08
C THR A 143 -2.37 8.43 11.33
N GLN A 144 -3.36 9.03 11.99
CA GLN A 144 -4.19 10.07 11.38
C GLN A 144 -3.36 11.28 10.95
N LYS A 145 -2.50 11.80 11.83
CA LYS A 145 -1.63 12.95 11.52
C LYS A 145 -0.66 12.64 10.37
N PHE A 146 -0.10 11.43 10.36
CA PHE A 146 0.76 10.98 9.27
C PHE A 146 -0.01 10.94 7.94
N TYR A 147 -1.18 10.30 7.92
CA TYR A 147 -2.04 10.20 6.75
C TYR A 147 -2.42 11.58 6.19
N GLU A 148 -2.88 12.49 7.04
CA GLU A 148 -3.22 13.87 6.64
C GLU A 148 -2.00 14.62 6.08
N SER A 149 -0.82 14.41 6.65
CA SER A 149 0.43 15.05 6.17
C SER A 149 0.86 14.52 4.80
N GLU A 150 0.67 13.23 4.54
CA GLU A 150 1.01 12.61 3.26
C GLU A 150 0.01 12.99 2.17
N LEU A 151 -1.29 13.06 2.49
CA LEU A 151 -2.29 13.59 1.56
C LEU A 151 -1.96 15.01 1.13
N LYS A 152 -1.63 15.88 2.10
CA LYS A 152 -1.22 17.25 1.79
C LYS A 152 0.03 17.30 0.91
N ARG A 153 1.02 16.44 1.16
CA ARG A 153 2.23 16.33 0.31
C ARG A 153 1.88 15.94 -1.12
N ILE A 154 0.90 15.07 -1.31
CA ILE A 154 0.42 14.66 -2.65
C ILE A 154 -0.32 15.82 -3.32
N GLU A 155 -1.22 16.51 -2.61
CA GLU A 155 -1.91 17.69 -3.11
C GLU A 155 -0.92 18.78 -3.55
N ASP A 156 0.06 19.10 -2.70
CA ASP A 156 1.11 20.10 -3.00
C ASP A 156 2.02 19.68 -4.18
N ALA A 157 2.09 18.39 -4.53
CA ALA A 157 2.88 17.88 -5.65
C ALA A 157 2.10 17.84 -6.98
N LEU A 158 0.76 17.97 -6.92
CA LEU A 158 -0.12 18.01 -8.08
C LEU A 158 -0.35 19.46 -8.58
N ASP A 159 -0.09 20.46 -7.74
CA ASP A 159 -0.09 21.91 -8.06
C ASP A 159 1.23 22.38 -8.72
#